data_AF-A0A7W0NU96-F1
#
_entry.id   AF-A0A7W0NU96-F1
#
_cell.length_a   1.000
_cell.length_b   1.000
_cell.length_c   1.000
_cell.angle_alpha   90.00
_cell.angle_beta   90.00
_cell.angle_gamma   90.00
#
_symmetry.space_group_name_H-M   'P 1'
#
loop_
_entity.id
_entity.type
_entity.pdbx_description
1 polymer ?
#
loop_
_entity_poly.entity_id
_entity_poly.type
_entity_poly.pdbx_seq_one_letter_code
_entity_poly.pdbx_strand_id
1 'polypeptide(L)' 'ETVIEIDGPNGKMPVKYKAAMEASKATLSATRTLSGPMGDITMTTKDSWSLSAEGKTLTVVREQSTPRGTNSSTMVFAKK' A
#
# COMPACT_ATOMS: atom_id res chain seq x y z
N GLU A 1 -4.58 12.63 -4.03
CA GLU A 1 -5.18 11.58 -3.18
C GLU A 1 -6.42 11.09 -3.91
N THR A 2 -6.55 9.78 -4.08
CA THR A 2 -7.64 9.15 -4.83
C THR A 2 -8.41 8.27 -3.87
N VAL A 3 -9.74 8.41 -3.82
CA VAL A 3 -10.60 7.57 -2.99
C VAL A 3 -11.44 6.69 -3.89
N ILE A 4 -11.43 5.38 -3.62
CA ILE A 4 -12.19 4.39 -4.40
C ILE A 4 -12.98 3.54 -3.41
N GLU A 5 -14.26 3.29 -3.72
CA GLU A 5 -15.07 2.32 -2.98
C GLU A 5 -14.80 0.92 -3.53
N ILE A 6 -14.44 -0.02 -2.66
CA ILE A 6 -14.32 -1.44 -3.00
C ILE A 6 -15.38 -2.24 -2.25
N ASP A 7 -15.86 -3.32 -2.83
CA ASP A 7 -16.79 -4.22 -2.14
C ASP A 7 -16.06 -4.95 -1.00
N GLY A 8 -16.55 -4.79 0.21
CA GLY A 8 -16.07 -5.45 1.42
C GLY A 8 -17.11 -6.38 2.03
N PRO A 9 -16.73 -7.19 3.03
CA PRO A 9 -17.63 -8.17 3.66
C PRO A 9 -18.92 -7.55 4.25
N ASN A 10 -18.89 -6.27 4.62
CA ASN A 10 -20.01 -5.53 5.21
C ASN A 10 -20.54 -4.42 4.28
N GLY A 11 -20.34 -4.55 2.97
CA GLY A 11 -20.69 -3.53 1.98
C GLY A 11 -19.48 -2.72 1.49
N LYS A 12 -19.76 -1.59 0.85
CA LYS A 12 -18.72 -0.77 0.23
C LYS A 12 -17.78 -0.16 1.27
N MET A 13 -16.48 -0.26 1.01
CA MET A 13 -15.42 0.25 1.87
C MET A 13 -14.60 1.30 1.11
N PRO A 14 -14.47 2.52 1.63
CA PRO A 14 -13.62 3.52 1.03
C PRO A 14 -12.14 3.17 1.26
N VAL A 15 -11.36 3.21 0.19
CA VAL A 15 -9.90 3.08 0.24
C VAL A 15 -9.28 4.36 -0.28
N LYS A 16 -8.42 4.98 0.54
CA LYS A 16 -7.66 6.18 0.19
C LYS A 16 -6.30 5.77 -0.33
N TYR A 17 -5.99 6.16 -1.56
CA TYR A 17 -4.71 5.97 -2.21
C TYR A 17 -3.95 7.30 -2.32
N LYS A 18 -2.66 7.29 -2.00
CA LYS A 18 -1.74 8.37 -2.32
C LYS A 18 -0.53 7.79 -3.01
N ALA A 19 -0.04 8.50 -4.03
CA ALA A 19 1.21 8.18 -4.70
C ALA A 19 2.02 9.46 -4.87
N ALA A 20 3.33 9.35 -4.71
CA ALA A 20 4.29 10.38 -5.09
C ALA A 20 5.43 9.71 -5.85
N MET A 21 5.89 10.33 -6.93
CA MET A 21 7.00 9.82 -7.74
C MET A 21 8.12 10.86 -7.80
N GLU A 22 9.35 10.39 -7.66
CA GLU A 22 10.58 11.18 -7.70
C GLU A 22 11.62 10.41 -8.52
N ALA A 23 11.75 10.78 -9.80
CA ALA A 23 12.68 10.16 -10.75
C ALA A 23 12.56 8.61 -10.77
N SER A 24 13.52 7.90 -10.16
CA SER A 24 13.57 6.43 -10.10
C SER A 24 12.89 5.83 -8.86
N LYS A 25 12.21 6.64 -8.05
CA LYS A 25 11.50 6.22 -6.84
C LYS A 25 10.02 6.54 -6.92
N ALA A 26 9.20 5.67 -6.37
CA ALA A 26 7.80 5.95 -6.12
C ALA A 26 7.45 5.55 -4.68
N THR A 27 6.63 6.36 -4.02
CA THR A 27 6.02 6.01 -2.74
C THR A 27 4.52 5.88 -2.96
N LEU A 28 3.95 4.78 -2.52
CA LEU A 28 2.53 4.50 -2.59
C LEU A 28 2.02 4.27 -1.18
N SER A 29 0.81 4.72 -0.89
CA SER A 29 0.12 4.38 0.33
C SER A 29 -1.35 4.11 0.07
N ALA A 30 -1.88 3.12 0.78
CA ALA A 30 -3.28 2.75 0.77
C ALA A 30 -3.77 2.67 2.21
N THR A 31 -4.82 3.40 2.53
CA THR A 31 -5.49 3.34 3.84
C THR A 31 -6.91 2.88 3.65
N ARG A 32 -7.29 1.83 4.37
CA ARG A 32 -8.65 1.26 4.38
C ARG A 32 -9.18 1.28 5.80
N THR A 33 -10.44 1.64 5.96
CA THR A 33 -11.13 1.64 7.24
C THR A 33 -12.34 0.72 7.15
N LEU A 34 -12.34 -0.30 8.01
CA LEU A 34 -13.41 -1.28 8.17
C LEU A 34 -14.22 -0.88 9.40
N SER A 35 -15.50 -0.54 9.23
CA SER A 35 -16.42 -0.38 10.35
C SER A 35 -17.09 -1.72 10.66
N GLY A 36 -17.01 -2.16 11.92
CA GLY A 36 -17.66 -3.37 12.40
C GLY A 36 -18.29 -3.18 13.78
N PRO A 37 -18.97 -4.22 14.31
CA PRO A 37 -19.62 -4.15 15.63
C PRO A 37 -18.65 -3.83 16.79
N MET A 38 -17.36 -4.09 16.59
CA MET A 38 -16.27 -3.82 17.54
C MET A 38 -15.60 -2.44 17.34
N GLY A 39 -16.16 -1.58 16.48
CA GLY A 39 -15.62 -0.27 16.13
C GLY A 39 -14.86 -0.25 14.80
N ASP A 40 -14.24 0.90 14.51
CA ASP A 40 -13.49 1.14 13.27
C ASP A 40 -12.08 0.57 13.34
N ILE A 41 -11.73 -0.26 12.36
CA ILE A 41 -10.40 -0.83 12.17
C ILE A 41 -9.77 -0.18 10.96
N THR A 42 -8.63 0.50 11.16
CA THR A 42 -7.85 1.07 10.07
C THR A 42 -6.64 0.19 9.76
N MET A 43 -6.41 -0.06 8.48
CA MET A 43 -5.21 -0.74 7.98
C MET A 43 -4.52 0.17 6.97
N THR A 44 -3.20 0.29 7.09
CA THR A 44 -2.39 1.10 6.17
C THR A 44 -1.34 0.22 5.51
N THR A 45 -1.17 0.36 4.20
CA THR A 45 -0.03 -0.19 3.46
C THR A 45 0.77 0.97 2.89
N LYS A 46 2.09 0.93 3.05
CA LYS A 46 3.03 1.84 2.41
C LYS A 46 4.02 1.03 1.60
N ASP A 47 4.19 1.39 0.34
CA ASP A 47 5.19 0.79 -0.52
C ASP A 47 6.19 1.86 -0.98
N SER A 48 7.48 1.58 -0.81
CA SER A 48 8.58 2.36 -1.36
C SER A 48 9.22 1.58 -2.50
N TRP A 49 9.10 2.09 -3.70
CA TRP A 49 9.58 1.49 -4.93
C TRP A 49 10.86 2.21 -5.35
N SER A 50 11.88 1.45 -5.71
CA SER A 50 13.11 1.98 -6.30
C SER A 50 13.49 1.14 -7.53
N LEU A 51 13.71 1.85 -8.64
CA LEU A 51 14.20 1.25 -9.87
C LEU A 51 15.73 1.40 -9.93
N SER A 52 16.44 0.33 -10.25
CA SER A 52 17.89 0.35 -10.53
C SER A 52 18.22 1.36 -11.63
N ALA A 53 19.42 1.93 -11.63
CA ALA A 53 19.85 2.90 -12.64
C ALA A 53 19.72 2.36 -14.08
N GLU A 54 20.02 1.08 -14.28
CA GLU A 54 19.90 0.37 -15.55
C GLU A 54 18.45 0.00 -15.93
N GLY A 55 17.46 0.26 -15.07
CA GLY A 55 16.05 -0.05 -15.32
C GLY A 55 15.70 -1.53 -15.41
N LYS A 56 16.56 -2.42 -14.87
CA LYS A 56 16.40 -3.88 -14.95
C LYS A 56 15.84 -4.50 -13.67
N THR A 57 15.95 -3.81 -12.54
CA THR A 57 15.52 -4.32 -11.24
C THR A 57 14.63 -3.32 -10.53
N LEU A 58 13.44 -3.76 -10.12
CA LEU A 58 12.54 -3.01 -9.25
C LEU A 58 12.59 -3.61 -7.85
N THR A 59 12.97 -2.80 -6.87
CA THR A 59 12.89 -3.16 -5.45
C THR A 59 11.68 -2.48 -4.84
N VAL A 60 10.85 -3.26 -4.13
CA VAL A 60 9.69 -2.77 -3.40
C VAL A 60 9.85 -3.13 -1.93
N VAL A 61 9.92 -2.11 -1.08
CA VAL A 61 9.82 -2.27 0.38
C VAL A 61 8.39 -1.94 0.79
N ARG A 62 7.68 -2.93 1.30
CA ARG A 62 6.29 -2.82 1.73
C ARG A 62 6.21 -2.89 3.24
N GLU A 63 5.49 -1.95 3.83
CA GLU A 63 5.11 -1.92 5.24
C GLU A 63 3.59 -1.97 5.37
N GLN A 64 3.08 -2.95 6.10
CA GLN A 64 1.66 -3.12 6.37
C GLN A 64 1.42 -2.96 7.86
N SER A 65 0.66 -1.94 8.23
CA SER A 65 0.26 -1.67 9.60
C SER A 65 -1.21 -2.02 9.80
N THR A 66 -1.48 -2.83 10.83
CA THR A 66 -2.81 -3.26 11.24
C THR A 66 -2.92 -3.14 12.77
N PRO A 67 -4.13 -3.20 13.35
CA PRO A 67 -4.26 -3.25 14.82
C PRO A 67 -3.58 -4.45 15.47
N ARG A 68 -3.29 -5.52 14.69
CA ARG A 68 -2.58 -6.71 15.17
C ARG A 68 -1.05 -6.60 15.09
N GLY A 69 -0.54 -5.46 14.62
CA GLY A 69 0.88 -5.19 14.47
C GLY A 69 1.26 -4.76 13.05
N THR A 70 2.56 -4.50 12.89
CA THR A 70 3.18 -4.10 11.63
C THR A 70 4.00 -5.24 11.05
N ASN A 71 3.87 -5.46 9.74
CA ASN A 71 4.67 -6.42 8.98
C ASN A 71 5.43 -5.67 7.88
N SER A 72 6.70 -6.03 7.66
CA SER A 72 7.51 -5.51 6.57
C SER A 72 7.97 -6.63 5.63
N SER A 73 8.01 -6.33 4.34
CA SER A 73 8.49 -7.26 3.32
C SER A 73 9.27 -6.51 2.24
N THR A 74 10.32 -7.15 1.74
CA THR A 74 11.11 -6.64 0.62
C THR A 74 10.92 -7.59 -0.56
N MET A 75 10.50 -7.05 -1.69
CA MET A 75 10.33 -7.77 -2.94
C MET A 75 11.29 -7.22 -3.98
N VAL A 76 11.93 -8.10 -4.75
CA VAL A 76 12.86 -7.74 -5.81
C VAL A 76 12.37 -8.39 -7.10
N PHE A 77 12.08 -7.56 -8.10
CA PHE A 77 11.58 -7.97 -9.40
C PHE A 77 12.64 -7.70 -10.47
N ALA A 78 13.01 -8.74 -11.22
CA ALA A 78 13.88 -8.60 -12.38
C ALA A 78 13.02 -8.44 -13.65
N LYS A 79 13.44 -7.52 -14.53
CA LYS A 79 12.87 -7.34 -15.86
C LYS A 79 13.20 -8.57 -16.71
N LYS A 80 12.17 -9.24 -17.22
CA LYS A 80 12.29 -10.37 -18.15
C LYS A 80 12.39 -9.90 -19.59
#